data_AF-I1DXT9-F1
#
_entry.id   AF-I1DXT9-F1
#
_cell.length_a   1.000
_cell.length_b   1.000
_cell.length_c   1.000
_cell.angle_alpha   90.00
_cell.angle_beta   90.00
_cell.angle_gamma   90.00
#
_symmetry.space_group_name_H-M   'P 1'
#
loop_
_entity.id
_entity.type
_entity.pdbx_description
1 polymer ?
#
loop_
_entity_poly.entity_id
_entity_poly.type
_entity_poly.pdbx_seq_one_letter_code
_entity_poly.pdbx_strand_id
1 'polypeptide(L)' 'MVANGENISIGAPLVEGGKVVAEVVTHGRGDKIKIVKFRRRKHSRKQMGHRQWFTEVKITSISA' A
#
# COMPACT_ATOMS: atom_id res chain seq x y z
N MET A 1 -5.09 1.89 -16.71
CA MET A 1 -4.72 3.06 -17.53
C MET A 1 -3.21 3.08 -17.67
N VAL A 2 -2.69 3.26 -18.87
CA VAL A 2 -1.26 3.54 -19.12
C VAL A 2 -1.15 4.83 -19.95
N ALA A 3 -0.19 5.70 -19.61
CA ALA A 3 0.01 6.97 -20.29
C ALA A 3 1.46 7.06 -20.81
N ASN A 4 1.60 7.24 -22.12
CA ASN A 4 2.87 7.45 -22.82
C ASN A 4 2.84 8.82 -23.52
N GLY A 5 2.96 9.90 -22.73
CA GLY A 5 2.82 11.27 -23.24
C GLY A 5 1.38 11.56 -23.69
N GLU A 6 1.19 11.82 -24.98
CA GLU A 6 -0.13 12.12 -25.58
C GLU A 6 -1.01 10.87 -25.77
N ASN A 7 -0.41 9.67 -25.80
CA ASN A 7 -1.15 8.41 -25.95
C ASN A 7 -1.59 7.88 -24.58
N ILE A 8 -2.90 7.84 -24.35
CA ILE A 8 -3.51 7.37 -23.10
C ILE A 8 -4.38 6.14 -23.39
N SER A 9 -3.93 4.97 -22.94
CA SER A 9 -4.69 3.73 -23.01
C SER A 9 -5.53 3.56 -21.74
N ILE A 10 -6.85 3.71 -21.86
CA ILE A 10 -7.82 3.54 -20.77
C ILE A 10 -8.46 2.16 -20.90
N GLY A 11 -8.22 1.30 -19.91
CA GLY A 11 -8.87 -0.01 -19.81
C GLY A 11 -10.10 0.04 -18.92
N ALA A 12 -11.06 -0.87 -19.15
CA ALA A 12 -12.27 -1.00 -18.34
C ALA A 12 -12.54 -2.49 -18.03
N PRO A 13 -11.99 -3.09 -16.96
CA PRO A 13 -11.12 -2.57 -15.89
C PRO A 13 -9.62 -2.80 -16.11
N LEU A 14 -9.24 -3.66 -17.07
CA LEU A 14 -7.86 -4.00 -17.41
C LEU A 14 -7.48 -3.36 -18.75
N VAL A 15 -6.20 -3.02 -18.92
CA VAL A 15 -5.65 -2.61 -20.22
C VAL A 15 -5.14 -3.89 -20.89
N GLU A 16 -5.71 -4.27 -22.04
CA GLU A 16 -5.25 -5.45 -22.78
C GLU A 16 -3.77 -5.29 -23.17
N GLY A 17 -2.96 -6.34 -22.94
CA GLY A 17 -1.51 -6.30 -23.17
C GLY A 17 -0.68 -5.55 -22.12
N GLY A 18 -1.33 -4.83 -21.21
CA GLY A 18 -0.66 -4.10 -20.13
C GLY A 18 -0.01 -5.02 -19.11
N LYS A 19 1.33 -4.94 -18.96
CA LYS A 19 2.08 -5.70 -17.96
C LYS A 19 3.03 -4.78 -17.18
N VAL A 20 2.94 -4.84 -15.86
CA VAL A 20 3.89 -4.17 -14.95
C VAL A 20 4.77 -5.24 -14.33
N VAL A 21 6.09 -5.12 -14.49
CA VAL A 21 7.07 -5.98 -13.82
C VAL A 21 7.65 -5.23 -12.63
N ALA A 22 7.65 -5.88 -11.47
CA ALA A 22 8.19 -5.33 -10.24
C ALA A 22 9.11 -6.34 -9.55
N GLU A 23 10.11 -5.82 -8.85
CA GLU A 23 11.02 -6.57 -7.99
C GLU A 23 10.71 -6.24 -6.52
N VAL A 24 10.80 -7.24 -5.65
CA VAL A 24 10.65 -7.05 -4.20
C VAL A 24 11.98 -6.56 -3.65
N VAL A 25 11.99 -5.36 -3.07
CA VAL A 25 13.21 -4.75 -2.52
C VAL A 25 13.36 -5.15 -1.06
N THR A 26 12.33 -4.94 -0.25
CA THR A 26 12.36 -5.30 1.17
C THR A 26 10.97 -5.68 1.70
N HIS A 27 10.97 -6.44 2.78
CA HIS A 27 9.80 -6.60 3.64
C HIS A 27 10.04 -5.86 4.95
N GLY A 28 9.04 -5.09 5.38
CA GLY A 28 9.18 -4.16 6.48
C GLY A 28 7.96 -4.13 7.40
N ARG A 29 8.16 -3.48 8.54
CA ARG A 29 7.08 -3.07 9.43
C ARG A 29 7.10 -1.58 9.58
N GLY A 30 5.98 -0.94 9.30
CA GLY A 30 5.82 0.51 9.44
C GLY A 30 5.99 0.99 10.88
N ASP A 31 5.84 2.29 11.04
CA ASP A 31 5.97 2.93 12.33
C ASP A 31 4.94 2.43 13.34
N LYS A 32 5.32 2.48 14.61
CA LYS A 32 4.49 1.98 15.70
C LYS A 32 3.35 2.95 16.00
N ILE A 33 2.14 2.57 15.66
CA ILE A 33 0.92 3.28 16.00
C ILE A 33 0.54 2.94 17.44
N LYS A 34 0.32 3.95 18.27
CA LYS A 34 -0.14 3.79 19.67
C LYS A 34 -1.65 3.99 19.73
N ILE A 35 -2.37 2.95 20.15
CA ILE A 35 -3.82 2.96 20.30
C ILE A 35 -4.14 3.02 21.80
N VAL A 36 -4.84 4.08 22.22
CA VAL A 36 -5.30 4.25 23.60
C VAL A 36 -6.82 4.21 23.61
N LYS A 37 -7.39 3.25 24.33
CA LYS A 37 -8.84 3.18 24.60
C LYS A 37 -9.07 3.57 26.05
N PHE A 38 -9.84 4.62 26.29
CA PHE A 38 -10.17 5.09 27.64
C PHE A 38 -11.67 5.33 27.75
N ARG A 39 -12.29 4.81 28.81
CA ARG A 39 -13.69 5.07 29.12
C ARG A 39 -13.79 5.81 30.46
N ARG A 40 -14.19 7.07 30.40
CA ARG A 40 -14.30 7.96 31.57
C ARG A 40 -15.24 7.36 32.62
N ARG A 41 -14.88 7.48 33.90
CA ARG A 41 -15.67 7.02 35.08
C ARG A 41 -15.98 5.52 35.13
N LYS A 42 -15.29 4.70 34.33
CA LYS A 42 -15.47 3.24 34.30
C LYS A 42 -14.22 2.45 34.69
N HIS A 43 -13.23 3.11 35.29
CA HIS A 43 -11.92 2.51 35.64
C HIS A 43 -11.36 1.65 34.48
N SER A 44 -11.52 2.12 33.25
CA SER A 44 -11.19 1.36 32.04
C SER A 44 -10.26 2.19 31.15
N ARG A 45 -9.02 1.72 31.05
CA ARG A 45 -7.97 2.26 30.19
C ARG A 45 -7.15 1.09 29.64
N LYS A 46 -7.00 1.02 28.32
CA LYS A 46 -6.15 0.05 27.63
C LYS A 46 -5.24 0.76 26.64
N GLN A 47 -4.00 0.32 26.53
CA GLN A 47 -3.05 0.78 25.54
C GLN A 47 -2.55 -0.42 24.73
N MET A 48 -2.41 -0.24 23.42
CA MET A 48 -1.88 -1.26 22.52
C MET A 48 -1.03 -0.59 21.43
N GLY A 49 0.03 -1.27 20.99
CA GLY A 49 0.80 -0.87 19.81
C GLY A 49 0.40 -1.69 18.60
N HIS A 50 0.40 -1.09 17.42
CA HIS A 50 0.31 -1.78 16.14
C HIS A 50 1.47 -1.39 15.24
N ARG A 51 2.00 -2.36 14.48
CA ARG A 51 2.97 -2.12 13.41
C ARG A 51 2.54 -2.94 12.20
N GLN A 52 2.12 -2.25 11.16
CA GLN A 52 1.63 -2.85 9.92
C GLN A 52 2.79 -3.41 9.10
N TRP A 53 2.62 -4.61 8.56
CA TRP A 53 3.56 -5.21 7.61
C TRP A 53 3.36 -4.60 6.23
N PHE A 54 4.45 -4.39 5.50
CA PHE A 54 4.43 -3.98 4.10
C PHE A 54 5.55 -4.65 3.32
N THR A 55 5.38 -4.66 2.00
CA THR A 55 6.40 -5.09 1.05
C THR A 55 6.71 -3.90 0.17
N GLU A 56 7.97 -3.51 0.14
CA GLU A 56 8.46 -2.50 -0.79
C GLU A 56 8.77 -3.18 -2.12
N VAL A 57 8.19 -2.65 -3.19
CA VAL A 57 8.41 -3.14 -4.55
C VAL A 57 8.94 -2.01 -5.43
N LYS A 58 9.93 -2.32 -6.26
CA LYS A 58 10.45 -1.42 -7.27
C LYS A 58 9.91 -1.83 -8.62
N ILE A 59 9.25 -0.90 -9.32
CA ILE A 59 8.79 -1.14 -10.69
C ILE A 59 9.99 -1.09 -11.64
N THR A 60 10.20 -2.15 -12.41
CA THR A 60 11.33 -2.28 -13.33
C THR A 60 10.92 -2.04 -14.78
N SER A 61 9.71 -2.44 -15.17
CA SER A 61 9.19 -2.15 -16.52
C SER A 61 7.67 -2.06 -16.56
N ILE A 62 7.19 -1.25 -17.50
CA ILE A 62 5.78 -1.10 -17.84
C ILE A 62 5.67 -1.37 -19.34
N SER A 63 5.00 -2.45 -19.70
CA SER A 63 4.60 -2.78 -21.07
C SER A 63 3.14 -2.37 -21.26
N ALA A 64 2.84 -1.72 -22.38
CA ALA A 64 1.50 -1.29 -22.76
C ALA A 64 1.26 -1.55 -24.24
#